data_AF-A0A397V9P7-F1
#
_entry.id   AF-A0A397V9P7-F1
#
_cell.length_a   1.000
_cell.length_b   1.000
_cell.length_c   1.000
_cell.angle_alpha   90.00
_cell.angle_beta   90.00
_cell.angle_gamma   90.00
#
_symmetry.space_group_name_H-M   'P 1'
#
loop_
_entity.id
_entity.type
_entity.pdbx_description
1 polymer ?
#
loop_
_entity_poly.entity_id
_entity_poly.type
_entity_poly.pdbx_seq_one_letter_code
_entity_poly.pdbx_strand_id
1 'polypeptide(L)'
;MNPEIPEEKKYIEELTQEYIYLCEELDYKEKYKVKGKDIYDRKEISEIGIEFKNLYTAKRLLKRIKLLYEAIQEEITRIAVQYYLENNEKLTIYNCFENKRYHFYFLELEQFFRFINILQEKEPVGEYERQYIQKEYRSSISLIIRKQIPTANLFDFRPYNYTDSQYYFNKIPTVEQLLTGKYDPYFQSKKIE
;
A
#
# COMPACT_ATOMS: atom_id res chain seq x y z
N MET A 1 -1.68 -17.62 0.57
CA MET A 1 -1.33 -17.86 -0.84
C MET A 1 -0.07 -18.71 -0.92
N ASN A 2 -0.10 -19.75 -1.75
CA ASN A 2 1.07 -20.57 -2.05
C ASN A 2 1.62 -20.03 -3.38
N PRO A 3 2.76 -19.30 -3.38
CA PRO A 3 3.25 -18.55 -4.54
C PRO A 3 3.61 -19.42 -5.76
N GLU A 4 3.41 -20.74 -5.69
CA GLU A 4 3.57 -21.70 -6.77
C GLU A 4 2.42 -21.68 -7.80
N ILE A 5 1.27 -21.07 -7.47
CA ILE A 5 0.17 -20.89 -8.43
C ILE A 5 0.52 -19.70 -9.35
N PRO A 6 0.65 -19.91 -10.69
CA PRO A 6 1.10 -18.86 -11.62
C PRO A 6 0.28 -17.57 -11.59
N GLU A 7 -1.02 -17.67 -11.34
CA GLU A 7 -1.95 -16.54 -11.25
C GLU A 7 -1.70 -15.70 -9.99
N GLU A 8 -1.42 -16.33 -8.85
CA GLU A 8 -1.06 -15.64 -7.59
C GLU A 8 0.28 -14.91 -7.74
N LYS A 9 1.25 -15.55 -8.40
CA LYS A 9 2.54 -14.93 -8.69
C LYS A 9 2.39 -13.68 -9.56
N LYS A 10 1.62 -13.78 -10.66
CA LYS A 10 1.36 -12.65 -11.56
C LYS A 10 0.66 -11.51 -10.83
N TYR A 11 -0.34 -11.81 -10.02
CA TYR A 11 -1.04 -10.82 -9.21
C TYR A 11 -0.09 -10.06 -8.27
N ILE A 12 0.79 -10.79 -7.58
CA ILE A 12 1.77 -10.17 -6.67
C ILE A 12 2.82 -9.36 -7.40
N GLU A 13 3.26 -9.80 -8.58
CA GLU A 13 4.14 -9.02 -9.44
C GLU A 13 3.48 -7.71 -9.89
N GLU A 14 2.21 -7.75 -10.31
CA GLU A 14 1.44 -6.57 -10.70
C GLU A 14 1.25 -5.58 -9.54
N LEU A 15 0.91 -6.08 -8.34
CA LEU A 15 0.80 -5.25 -7.14
C LEU A 15 2.15 -4.63 -6.75
N THR A 16 3.25 -5.39 -6.88
CA THR A 16 4.60 -4.89 -6.57
C THR A 16 5.00 -3.80 -7.55
N GLN A 17 4.70 -3.98 -8.84
CA GLN A 17 4.95 -2.96 -9.86
C GLN A 17 4.12 -1.69 -9.60
N GLU A 18 2.86 -1.85 -9.18
CA GLU A 18 2.02 -0.72 -8.78
C GLU A 18 2.57 -0.02 -7.53
N TYR A 19 3.04 -0.77 -6.54
CA TYR A 19 3.71 -0.21 -5.37
C TYR A 19 4.94 0.62 -5.76
N ILE A 20 5.79 0.08 -6.64
CA ILE A 20 6.98 0.78 -7.14
C ILE A 20 6.58 2.10 -7.81
N TYR A 21 5.61 2.06 -8.73
CA TYR A 21 5.11 3.24 -9.43
C TYR A 21 4.55 4.32 -8.47
N LEU A 22 3.79 3.91 -7.45
CA LEU A 22 3.25 4.82 -6.44
C LEU A 22 4.34 5.37 -5.49
N CYS A 23 5.51 4.75 -5.46
CA CYS A 23 6.65 5.13 -4.64
C CYS A 23 7.62 6.05 -5.39
N GLU A 24 7.84 5.85 -6.70
CA GLU A 24 8.85 6.55 -7.50
C GLU A 24 8.76 8.09 -7.46
N GLU A 25 7.59 8.70 -7.23
CA GLU A 25 7.43 10.15 -7.49
C GLU A 25 6.81 10.97 -6.35
N LEU A 26 7.05 10.60 -5.10
CA LEU A 26 6.79 11.49 -3.97
C LEU A 26 8.01 12.38 -3.72
N ASP A 27 8.14 13.51 -4.42
CA ASP A 27 9.22 14.47 -4.12
C ASP A 27 9.01 15.05 -2.71
N TYR A 28 9.72 14.50 -1.73
CA TYR A 28 9.64 14.97 -0.35
C TYR A 28 10.22 16.39 -0.19
N LYS A 29 11.05 16.87 -1.12
CA LYS A 29 11.58 18.25 -1.06
C LYS A 29 10.47 19.30 -1.23
N GLU A 30 9.36 18.96 -1.87
CA GLU A 30 8.22 19.88 -2.03
C GLU A 30 7.15 19.75 -0.90
N LYS A 31 7.26 18.74 -0.03
CA LYS A 31 6.18 18.34 0.90
C LYS A 31 5.86 19.28 2.07
N TYR A 32 6.53 20.41 2.20
CA TYR A 32 6.19 21.40 3.22
C TYR A 32 6.27 22.83 2.69
N LYS A 33 5.54 23.14 1.63
CA LYS A 33 5.05 24.52 1.48
C LYS A 33 3.82 24.69 2.35
N VAL A 34 4.03 24.87 3.65
CA VAL A 34 3.00 25.45 4.51
C VAL A 34 2.74 26.86 3.99
N LYS A 35 1.58 27.10 3.37
CA LYS A 35 1.08 28.46 3.24
C LYS A 35 0.46 28.82 4.59
N GLY A 36 1.26 29.44 5.45
CA GLY A 36 0.84 29.83 6.80
C GLY A 36 1.99 29.77 7.80
N LYS A 37 1.89 30.53 8.89
CA LYS A 37 2.89 30.52 9.97
C LYS A 37 2.91 29.16 10.68
N ASP A 38 4.10 28.85 11.18
CA ASP A 38 4.53 27.78 12.08
C ASP A 38 3.42 26.92 12.74
N ILE A 39 3.63 25.61 12.74
CA ILE A 39 2.75 24.55 13.29
C ILE A 39 2.41 24.73 14.80
N TYR A 40 3.11 25.63 15.48
CA TYR A 40 2.89 25.98 16.88
C TYR A 40 1.87 27.12 17.09
N ASP A 41 1.51 27.89 16.05
CA ASP A 41 0.57 29.01 16.12
C ASP A 41 -0.71 28.74 15.30
N ARG A 42 -1.65 28.00 15.91
CA ARG A 42 -2.94 27.60 15.32
C ARG A 42 -3.92 28.76 15.14
N LYS A 43 -3.72 29.60 14.11
CA LYS A 43 -4.77 30.52 13.61
C LYS A 43 -5.19 30.29 12.15
N GLU A 44 -4.43 29.52 11.37
CA GLU A 44 -4.76 29.21 9.98
C GLU A 44 -4.74 27.69 9.73
N ILE A 45 -5.66 27.22 8.88
CA ILE A 45 -5.67 25.83 8.40
C ILE A 45 -4.44 25.69 7.52
N SER A 46 -3.39 25.07 8.04
CA SER A 46 -2.22 24.69 7.26
C SER A 46 -2.63 23.63 6.25
N GLU A 47 -2.93 24.04 5.01
CA GLU A 47 -3.12 23.12 3.89
C GLU A 47 -1.78 22.42 3.64
N ILE A 48 -1.71 21.14 4.02
CA ILE A 48 -0.55 20.31 3.72
C ILE A 48 -0.62 19.99 2.21
N GLY A 49 0.06 20.82 1.41
CA GLY A 49 0.22 20.59 -0.03
C GLY A 49 1.25 19.48 -0.28
N ILE A 50 0.82 18.22 -0.26
CA ILE A 50 1.63 17.14 -0.81
C ILE A 50 1.44 17.18 -2.33
N GLU A 51 2.42 17.67 -3.08
CA GLU A 51 2.37 17.57 -4.54
C GLU A 51 2.64 16.11 -4.95
N PHE A 52 1.58 15.40 -5.34
CA PHE A 52 1.68 14.06 -5.92
C PHE A 52 1.88 14.21 -7.43
N LYS A 53 3.11 14.00 -7.91
CA LYS A 53 3.40 14.03 -9.35
C LYS A 53 2.58 13.00 -10.15
N ASN A 54 2.27 11.85 -9.53
CA ASN A 54 1.41 10.79 -10.07
C ASN A 54 0.11 10.60 -9.28
N LEU A 55 -0.60 11.69 -8.96
CA LEU A 55 -1.94 11.55 -8.38
C LEU A 55 -2.89 10.91 -9.39
N TYR A 56 -3.46 9.76 -9.03
CA TYR A 56 -4.48 9.13 -9.84
C TYR A 56 -5.73 10.00 -9.91
N THR A 57 -6.37 9.98 -11.08
CA THR A 57 -7.75 10.43 -11.20
C THR A 57 -8.63 9.56 -10.31
N ALA A 58 -9.73 10.11 -9.78
CA ALA A 58 -10.67 9.36 -8.96
C ALA A 58 -11.12 8.06 -9.65
N LYS A 59 -11.34 8.11 -10.97
CA LYS A 59 -11.70 6.94 -11.79
C LYS A 59 -10.62 5.86 -11.80
N ARG A 60 -9.34 6.23 -11.95
CA ARG A 60 -8.23 5.26 -11.94
C ARG A 60 -8.05 4.66 -10.54
N LEU A 61 -8.09 5.50 -9.50
CA LEU A 61 -7.97 5.05 -8.12
C LEU A 61 -9.11 4.11 -7.73
N LEU A 62 -10.35 4.44 -8.11
CA LEU A 62 -11.53 3.58 -7.90
C LEU A 62 -11.36 2.23 -8.56
N LYS A 63 -10.90 2.19 -9.83
CA LYS A 63 -10.66 0.93 -10.54
C LYS A 63 -9.64 0.06 -9.80
N ARG A 64 -8.55 0.66 -9.34
CA ARG A 64 -7.45 -0.04 -8.66
C ARG A 64 -7.85 -0.55 -7.27
N ILE A 65 -8.57 0.26 -6.49
CA ILE A 65 -9.10 -0.15 -5.19
C ILE A 65 -10.14 -1.25 -5.32
N LYS A 66 -11.04 -1.20 -6.32
CA LYS A 66 -12.01 -2.27 -6.55
C LYS A 66 -11.37 -3.62 -6.84
N LEU A 67 -10.35 -3.64 -7.69
CA LEU A 67 -9.61 -4.89 -7.98
C LEU A 67 -8.99 -5.48 -6.71
N LEU A 68 -8.37 -4.65 -5.87
CA LEU A 68 -7.77 -5.10 -4.62
C LEU A 68 -8.83 -5.51 -3.59
N TYR A 69 -9.96 -4.82 -3.54
CA TYR A 69 -11.10 -5.14 -2.70
C TYR A 69 -11.65 -6.54 -3.03
N GLU A 70 -11.88 -6.85 -4.31
CA GLU A 70 -12.34 -8.17 -4.77
C GLU A 70 -11.34 -9.27 -4.37
N ALA A 71 -10.04 -9.05 -4.59
CA ALA A 71 -9.01 -9.99 -4.20
C ALA A 71 -8.96 -10.25 -2.68
N ILE A 72 -9.21 -9.23 -1.85
CA ILE A 72 -9.31 -9.39 -0.39
C ILE A 72 -10.54 -10.20 0.00
N GLN A 73 -11.69 -10.02 -0.67
CA GLN A 73 -12.88 -10.83 -0.41
C GLN A 73 -12.63 -12.32 -0.68
N GLU A 74 -11.90 -12.63 -1.75
CA GLU A 74 -11.47 -14.00 -2.06
C GLU A 74 -10.54 -14.56 -0.97
N GLU A 75 -9.55 -13.79 -0.52
CA GLU A 75 -8.63 -14.24 0.53
C GLU A 75 -9.32 -14.44 1.89
N ILE A 76 -10.28 -13.57 2.26
CA ILE A 76 -11.13 -13.77 3.45
C ILE A 76 -11.91 -15.08 3.34
N THR A 77 -12.48 -15.37 2.17
CA THR A 77 -13.21 -16.62 1.91
C THR A 77 -12.29 -17.83 2.06
N ARG A 78 -11.08 -17.76 1.50
CA ARG A 78 -10.06 -18.82 1.63
C ARG A 78 -9.67 -19.05 3.09
N ILE A 79 -9.49 -17.99 3.88
CA ILE A 79 -9.18 -18.08 5.31
C ILE A 79 -10.31 -18.79 6.07
N ALA A 80 -11.57 -18.46 5.76
CA ALA A 80 -12.72 -19.10 6.39
C ALA A 80 -12.80 -20.61 6.05
N VAL A 81 -12.53 -20.97 4.79
CA VAL A 81 -12.46 -22.38 4.36
C VAL A 81 -11.31 -23.11 5.07
N GLN A 82 -10.12 -22.52 5.10
CA GLN A 82 -8.96 -23.10 5.77
C GLN A 82 -9.20 -23.31 7.27
N TYR A 83 -9.82 -22.33 7.94
CA TYR A 83 -10.19 -22.46 9.34
C TYR A 83 -11.14 -23.64 9.57
N TYR A 84 -12.12 -23.84 8.70
CA TYR A 84 -13.02 -24.99 8.77
C TYR A 84 -12.28 -26.32 8.60
N LEU A 85 -11.35 -26.41 7.66
CA LEU A 85 -10.55 -27.62 7.45
C LEU A 85 -9.65 -27.94 8.65
N GLU A 86 -9.10 -26.92 9.30
CA GLU A 86 -8.18 -27.09 10.44
C GLU A 86 -8.90 -27.42 11.76
N ASN A 87 -10.10 -26.84 11.97
CA ASN A 87 -10.78 -26.90 13.27
C ASN A 87 -12.06 -27.73 13.25
N ASN A 88 -12.51 -28.16 12.06
CA ASN A 88 -13.83 -28.77 11.84
C ASN A 88 -15.00 -27.89 12.36
N GLU A 89 -14.77 -26.58 12.41
CA GLU A 89 -15.71 -25.57 12.89
C GLU A 89 -15.75 -24.40 11.92
N LYS A 90 -16.93 -23.82 11.67
CA LYS A 90 -17.05 -22.64 10.81
C LYS A 90 -16.50 -21.41 11.52
N LEU A 91 -15.83 -20.55 10.75
CA LEU A 91 -15.52 -19.20 11.21
C LEU A 91 -16.85 -18.41 11.33
N THR A 92 -17.11 -17.87 12.51
CA THR A 92 -18.33 -17.11 12.84
C THR A 92 -17.97 -15.70 13.27
N ILE A 93 -18.97 -14.81 13.39
CA ILE A 93 -18.77 -13.46 13.92
C ILE A 93 -18.19 -13.43 15.35
N TYR A 94 -18.31 -14.53 16.11
CA TYR A 94 -17.83 -14.61 17.49
C TYR A 94 -16.33 -14.90 17.58
N ASN A 95 -15.78 -15.69 16.65
CA ASN A 95 -14.38 -16.12 16.67
C ASN A 95 -13.54 -15.54 15.52
N CYS A 96 -14.14 -14.87 14.53
CA CYS A 96 -13.42 -14.38 13.36
C CYS A 96 -12.35 -13.34 13.70
N PHE A 97 -12.57 -12.53 14.74
CA PHE A 97 -11.60 -11.53 15.20
C PHE A 97 -10.43 -12.12 15.99
N GLU A 98 -10.55 -13.35 16.50
CA GLU A 98 -9.43 -14.08 17.12
C GLU A 98 -8.46 -14.62 16.06
N ASN A 99 -8.97 -14.90 14.85
CA ASN A 99 -8.14 -15.24 13.70
C ASN A 99 -7.42 -13.98 13.17
N LYS A 100 -6.15 -13.82 13.55
CA LYS A 100 -5.30 -12.67 13.16
C LYS A 100 -5.22 -12.43 11.65
N ARG A 101 -5.30 -13.49 10.82
CA ARG A 101 -5.28 -13.35 9.36
C ARG A 101 -6.60 -12.79 8.86
N TYR A 102 -7.71 -13.36 9.31
CA TYR A 102 -9.05 -12.86 8.98
C TYR A 102 -9.20 -11.40 9.40
N HIS A 103 -8.90 -11.09 10.67
CA HIS A 103 -9.05 -9.75 11.21
C HIS A 103 -8.26 -8.70 10.41
N PHE A 104 -7.02 -9.02 10.03
CA PHE A 104 -6.21 -8.15 9.19
C PHE A 104 -6.90 -7.83 7.85
N TYR A 105 -7.30 -8.84 7.08
CA TYR A 105 -7.92 -8.62 5.77
C TYR A 105 -9.29 -7.97 5.87
N PHE A 106 -10.04 -8.24 6.95
CA PHE A 106 -11.32 -7.58 7.21
C PHE A 106 -11.16 -6.06 7.39
N LEU A 107 -10.13 -5.62 8.14
CA LEU A 107 -9.86 -4.19 8.34
C LEU A 107 -9.50 -3.49 7.02
N GLU A 108 -8.68 -4.13 6.19
CA GLU A 108 -8.34 -3.61 4.85
C GLU A 108 -9.60 -3.53 3.95
N LEU A 109 -10.47 -4.55 4.01
CA LEU A 109 -11.74 -4.59 3.28
C LEU A 109 -12.66 -3.42 3.69
N GLU A 110 -12.83 -3.18 4.99
CA GLU A 110 -13.64 -2.07 5.49
C GLU A 110 -13.09 -0.71 5.05
N GLN A 111 -11.76 -0.53 5.08
CA GLN A 111 -11.12 0.69 4.63
C GLN A 111 -11.40 0.94 3.14
N PHE A 112 -11.23 -0.08 2.30
CA PHE A 112 -11.50 0.02 0.86
C PHE A 112 -12.97 0.22 0.54
N PHE A 113 -13.89 -0.39 1.29
CA PHE A 113 -15.32 -0.10 1.12
C PHE A 113 -15.62 1.39 1.31
N ARG A 114 -15.04 2.03 2.33
CA ARG A 114 -15.18 3.47 2.56
C ARG A 114 -14.60 4.29 1.40
N PHE A 115 -13.40 3.95 0.93
CA PHE A 115 -12.78 4.66 -0.20
C PHE A 115 -13.55 4.50 -1.51
N ILE A 116 -14.09 3.31 -1.77
CA ILE A 116 -14.96 3.05 -2.93
C ILE A 116 -16.17 3.97 -2.90
N ASN A 117 -16.86 4.07 -1.75
CA ASN A 117 -18.03 4.94 -1.61
C ASN A 117 -17.66 6.40 -1.88
N ILE A 118 -16.60 6.92 -1.25
CA ILE A 118 -16.12 8.30 -1.46
C ILE A 118 -15.83 8.56 -2.94
N LEU A 119 -15.10 7.65 -3.60
CA LEU A 119 -14.71 7.80 -5.01
C LEU A 119 -15.87 7.61 -6.00
N GLN A 120 -17.00 7.09 -5.56
CA GLN A 120 -18.23 6.93 -6.35
C GLN A 120 -19.23 8.07 -6.16
N GLU A 121 -18.97 8.99 -5.23
CA GLU A 121 -19.84 10.14 -5.00
C GLU A 121 -19.99 10.98 -6.29
N LYS A 122 -21.17 11.60 -6.43
CA LYS A 122 -21.52 12.39 -7.61
C LYS A 122 -20.63 13.63 -7.76
N GLU A 123 -20.21 14.19 -6.63
CA GLU A 123 -19.27 15.31 -6.61
C GLU A 123 -17.84 14.80 -6.82
N PRO A 124 -17.03 15.53 -7.60
CA PRO A 124 -15.64 15.14 -7.81
C PRO A 124 -14.88 15.22 -6.49
N VAL A 125 -14.37 14.08 -6.02
CA VAL A 125 -13.50 13.99 -4.85
C VAL A 125 -12.35 14.99 -4.99
N GLY A 126 -12.10 15.80 -3.97
CA GLY A 126 -11.07 16.83 -3.96
C GLY A 126 -9.67 16.24 -4.11
N GLU A 127 -8.71 17.09 -4.46
CA GLU A 127 -7.32 16.64 -4.62
C GLU A 127 -6.77 16.05 -3.32
N TYR A 128 -6.98 16.74 -2.21
CA TYR A 128 -6.53 16.31 -0.88
C TYR A 128 -7.07 14.93 -0.48
N GLU A 129 -8.37 14.66 -0.67
CA GLU A 129 -8.92 13.33 -0.38
C GLU A 129 -8.32 12.25 -1.28
N ARG A 130 -8.14 12.52 -2.59
CA ARG A 130 -7.50 11.55 -3.50
C ARG A 130 -6.07 11.23 -3.06
N GLN A 131 -5.33 12.24 -2.63
CA GLN A 131 -3.97 12.07 -2.12
C GLN A 131 -3.95 11.17 -0.88
N TYR A 132 -4.86 11.41 0.07
CA TYR A 132 -5.03 10.58 1.26
C TYR A 132 -5.36 9.14 0.87
N ILE A 133 -6.38 8.93 0.04
CA ILE A 133 -6.82 7.59 -0.38
C ILE A 133 -5.69 6.86 -1.12
N GLN A 134 -4.96 7.53 -2.01
CA GLN A 134 -3.84 6.92 -2.74
C GLN A 134 -2.69 6.52 -1.80
N LYS A 135 -2.39 7.34 -0.77
CA LYS A 135 -1.39 7.01 0.24
C LYS A 135 -1.79 5.77 1.05
N GLU A 136 -3.05 5.68 1.46
CA GLU A 136 -3.58 4.53 2.19
C GLU A 136 -3.58 3.28 1.30
N TYR A 137 -4.08 3.38 0.07
CA TYR A 137 -4.04 2.31 -0.92
C TYR A 137 -2.62 1.73 -1.13
N ARG A 138 -1.62 2.60 -1.29
CA ARG A 138 -0.22 2.18 -1.38
C ARG A 138 0.25 1.44 -0.13
N SER A 139 -0.15 1.90 1.05
CA SER A 139 0.23 1.29 2.33
C SER A 139 -0.38 -0.11 2.47
N SER A 140 -1.65 -0.28 2.09
CA SER A 140 -2.33 -1.57 2.03
C SER A 140 -1.64 -2.55 1.09
N ILE A 141 -1.24 -2.12 -0.13
CA ILE A 141 -0.47 -2.97 -1.05
C ILE A 141 0.78 -3.53 -0.36
N SER A 142 1.55 -2.65 0.31
CA SER A 142 2.77 -3.06 1.03
C SER A 142 2.49 -4.09 2.12
N LEU A 143 1.41 -3.92 2.88
CA LEU A 143 1.03 -4.82 3.97
C LEU A 143 0.57 -6.18 3.43
N ILE A 144 -0.25 -6.18 2.38
CA ILE A 144 -0.77 -7.39 1.73
C ILE A 144 0.39 -8.22 1.15
N ILE A 145 1.29 -7.60 0.38
CA ILE A 145 2.43 -8.32 -0.19
C ILE A 145 3.30 -8.92 0.92
N ARG A 146 3.60 -8.17 1.99
CA ARG A 146 4.38 -8.69 3.12
C ARG A 146 3.70 -9.87 3.83
N LYS A 147 2.37 -9.87 3.93
CA LYS A 147 1.64 -11.00 4.53
C LYS A 147 1.70 -12.25 3.66
N GLN A 148 1.71 -12.10 2.35
CA GLN A 148 1.76 -13.21 1.40
C GLN A 148 3.19 -13.71 1.17
N ILE A 149 4.15 -12.79 1.10
CA ILE A 149 5.57 -13.05 0.89
C ILE A 149 6.33 -12.35 2.02
N PRO A 150 6.57 -13.03 3.17
CA PRO A 150 7.24 -12.43 4.31
C PRO A 150 8.68 -11.97 4.05
N THR A 151 9.34 -12.55 3.04
CA THR A 151 10.66 -12.14 2.57
C THR A 151 10.62 -10.87 1.71
N ALA A 152 9.42 -10.42 1.32
CA ALA A 152 9.28 -9.27 0.46
C ALA A 152 9.69 -7.99 1.20
N ASN A 153 10.69 -7.30 0.66
CA ASN A 153 11.33 -6.18 1.32
C ASN A 153 10.78 -4.82 0.86
N LEU A 154 9.46 -4.74 0.67
CA LEU A 154 8.80 -3.51 0.21
C LEU A 154 8.96 -2.36 1.20
N PHE A 155 9.03 -2.66 2.50
CA PHE A 155 9.21 -1.65 3.54
C PHE A 155 10.59 -0.99 3.56
N ASP A 156 11.61 -1.66 3.01
CA ASP A 156 12.96 -1.06 2.88
C ASP A 156 13.06 -0.24 1.61
N PHE A 157 12.22 -0.54 0.60
CA PHE A 157 11.98 0.37 -0.52
C PHE A 157 10.98 1.47 -0.13
N ARG A 158 11.43 2.37 0.75
CA ARG A 158 10.78 3.66 0.99
C ARG A 158 11.62 4.71 0.29
N PRO A 159 11.34 5.09 -0.97
CA PRO A 159 12.18 6.04 -1.68
C PRO A 159 12.38 7.38 -0.96
N TYR A 160 11.60 7.67 0.09
CA TYR A 160 11.70 8.86 0.92
C TYR A 160 11.37 8.54 2.40
N ASN A 161 12.37 8.14 3.19
CA ASN A 161 12.23 8.06 4.65
C ASN A 161 12.57 9.44 5.26
N TYR A 162 11.77 9.88 6.23
CA TYR A 162 11.75 11.26 6.76
C TYR A 162 13.04 11.71 7.47
N THR A 163 13.88 10.76 7.87
CA THR A 163 14.95 11.03 8.82
C THR A 163 16.28 11.39 8.16
N ASP A 164 16.54 10.95 6.94
CA ASP A 164 17.88 11.05 6.35
C ASP A 164 17.82 11.45 4.88
N SER A 165 17.95 12.76 4.66
CA SER A 165 18.09 13.43 3.35
C SER A 165 19.35 13.03 2.55
N GLN A 166 19.96 11.88 2.84
CA GLN A 166 21.21 11.41 2.25
C GLN A 166 21.13 10.10 1.48
N TYR A 167 20.01 9.37 1.56
CA TYR A 167 19.83 8.11 0.83
C TYR A 167 18.77 8.27 -0.26
N TYR A 168 19.12 9.03 -1.30
CA TYR A 168 18.49 8.82 -2.59
C TYR A 168 18.83 7.39 -3.01
N PHE A 169 17.84 6.51 -3.11
CA PHE A 169 18.08 5.18 -3.64
C PHE A 169 18.58 5.36 -5.07
N ASN A 170 19.85 5.02 -5.31
CA ASN A 170 20.49 5.17 -6.61
C ASN A 170 19.84 4.29 -7.69
N LYS A 171 18.96 3.36 -7.30
CA LYS A 171 18.32 2.41 -8.20
C LYS A 171 16.92 2.02 -7.71
N ILE A 172 15.95 2.14 -8.61
CA ILE A 172 14.62 1.53 -8.47
C ILE A 172 14.80 0.00 -8.45
N PRO A 173 14.32 -0.72 -7.43
CA PRO A 173 14.42 -2.17 -7.37
C PRO A 173 13.54 -2.83 -8.43
N THR A 174 13.96 -3.99 -8.92
CA THR A 174 13.06 -4.83 -9.71
C THR A 174 12.02 -5.48 -8.80
N VAL A 175 10.87 -5.87 -9.38
CA VAL A 175 9.85 -6.66 -8.69
C VAL A 175 10.47 -7.90 -8.04
N GLU A 176 11.32 -8.63 -8.75
CA GLU A 176 12.00 -9.82 -8.23
C GLU A 176 12.89 -9.50 -7.02
N GLN A 177 13.65 -8.39 -7.05
CA GLN A 177 14.50 -7.99 -5.94
C GLN A 177 13.69 -7.67 -4.68
N LEU A 178 12.53 -7.02 -4.82
CA LEU A 178 11.63 -6.75 -3.71
C LEU A 178 11.03 -8.03 -3.17
N LEU A 179 10.46 -8.88 -4.03
CA LEU A 179 9.76 -10.10 -3.62
C LEU A 179 10.69 -11.14 -2.99
N THR A 180 11.95 -11.22 -3.44
CA THR A 180 12.95 -12.14 -2.89
C THR A 180 13.70 -11.58 -1.69
N GLY A 181 13.47 -10.31 -1.32
CA GLY A 181 14.20 -9.63 -0.24
C GLY A 181 15.68 -9.40 -0.53
N LYS A 182 16.11 -9.57 -1.79
CA LYS A 182 17.50 -9.34 -2.24
C LYS A 182 17.81 -7.87 -2.48
N TYR A 183 16.80 -7.00 -2.39
CA TYR A 183 17.02 -5.58 -2.42
C TYR A 183 17.75 -5.12 -1.15
N ASP A 184 18.97 -4.65 -1.31
CA ASP A 184 19.73 -3.96 -0.26
C ASP A 184 19.90 -2.49 -0.67
N PRO A 185 19.24 -1.55 0.03
CA PRO A 185 19.34 -0.14 -0.28
C PRO A 185 20.67 0.50 0.10
N TYR A 186 21.49 -0.20 0.89
CA TYR A 186 22.80 0.24 1.37
C TYR A 186 23.97 -0.33 0.56
N PHE A 187 23.71 -1.21 -0.40
CA PHE A 187 24.75 -1.77 -1.28
C PHE A 187 25.19 -0.72 -2.30
N GLN A 188 26.12 0.16 -1.89
CA GLN A 188 26.89 0.96 -2.84
C GLN A 188 27.69 0.00 -3.71
N SER A 189 27.52 0.07 -5.03
CA SER A 189 28.45 -0.59 -5.93
C SER A 189 29.85 -0.12 -5.58
N LYS A 190 30.68 -1.01 -5.02
CA LYS A 190 32.11 -0.79 -4.99
C LYS A 190 32.51 -0.54 -6.45
N LYS A 191 32.88 0.69 -6.77
CA LYS A 191 33.62 0.97 -7.99
C LYS A 191 34.84 0.06 -7.93
N ILE A 192 34.91 -0.88 -8.87
CA ILE A 192 36.13 -1.61 -9.15
C ILE A 192 37.07 -0.55 -9.73
N GLU A 193 38.11 -0.20 -8.97
CA GLU A 193 39.23 0.64 -9.43
C GLU A 193 40.02 -0.06 -10.53
#